data_AF-A0AA49JA11-F1
#
_entry.id   AF-A0AA49JA11-F1
#
_cell.length_a   1.000
_cell.length_b   1.000
_cell.length_c   1.000
_cell.angle_alpha   90.00
_cell.angle_beta   90.00
_cell.angle_gamma   90.00
#
_symmetry.space_group_name_H-M   'P 1'
#
loop_
_entity.id
_entity.type
_entity.pdbx_description
1 polymer ?
#
loop_
_entity_poly.entity_id
_entity_poly.type
_entity_poly.pdbx_seq_one_letter_code
_entity_poly.pdbx_strand_id
1 'polypeptide(L)'
;MDFELKRTYKPSGTNGALWYDGSLICHTIELPWKENQRNISCIPEGRYLLEKRITHERGFHLMLKNVPGRSWILIHPANDAMKELQGCIGSVMKLSGTGKGIHSRKAMHKLLEAFEEVQKENELVYLTIKKQSNMNIIKRAQQPTPKFFKKLRTAGLILAAIGGAILSAPISLPAGVITAAGYLTVGASVLSAVSQVTVEQEETPPQEEMNHNSHASP
;
A
#
# COMPACT_ATOMS: atom_id res chain seq x y z
N MET A 1 12.78 15.04 -12.34
CA MET A 1 12.49 13.83 -11.54
C MET A 1 11.32 14.10 -10.60
N ASP A 2 10.55 13.09 -10.22
CA ASP A 2 9.25 13.28 -9.58
C ASP A 2 9.14 12.51 -8.26
N PHE A 3 8.93 13.24 -7.16
CA PHE A 3 8.37 12.65 -5.94
C PHE A 3 6.93 12.24 -6.21
N GLU A 4 6.48 11.16 -5.58
CA GLU A 4 5.13 10.62 -5.76
C GLU A 4 4.39 10.52 -4.42
N LEU A 5 3.34 11.33 -4.26
CA LEU A 5 2.42 11.26 -3.14
C LEU A 5 1.17 10.48 -3.53
N LYS A 6 1.00 9.30 -2.93
CA LYS A 6 -0.22 8.50 -3.07
C LYS A 6 -1.16 8.73 -1.90
N ARG A 7 -2.38 9.20 -2.18
CA ARG A 7 -3.37 9.57 -1.16
C ARG A 7 -4.45 8.51 -0.96
N THR A 8 -4.84 8.34 0.29
CA THR A 8 -6.06 7.65 0.70
C THR A 8 -7.01 8.68 1.30
N TYR A 9 -8.09 9.00 0.58
CA TYR A 9 -9.11 9.93 1.02
C TYR A 9 -10.11 9.27 1.96
N LYS A 10 -10.44 9.95 3.06
CA LYS A 10 -11.50 9.57 3.99
C LYS A 10 -12.34 10.81 4.35
N PRO A 11 -13.58 10.66 4.83
CA PRO A 11 -14.44 11.80 5.16
C PRO A 11 -13.85 12.76 6.20
N SER A 12 -13.07 12.25 7.15
CA SER A 12 -12.48 13.04 8.25
C SER A 12 -11.03 13.50 8.02
N GLY A 13 -10.44 13.21 6.85
CA GLY A 13 -9.06 13.58 6.55
C GLY A 13 -8.45 12.77 5.42
N THR A 14 -7.28 13.19 4.96
CA THR A 14 -6.53 12.49 3.92
C THR A 14 -5.21 12.02 4.49
N ASN A 15 -4.87 10.76 4.27
CA ASN A 15 -3.53 10.23 4.59
C ASN A 15 -2.80 9.95 3.29
N GLY A 16 -1.48 10.01 3.31
CA GLY A 16 -0.67 9.68 2.13
C GLY A 16 0.64 8.98 2.45
N ALA A 17 1.25 8.47 1.40
CA ALA A 17 2.60 7.93 1.40
C ALA A 17 3.40 8.64 0.30
N LEU A 18 4.51 9.25 0.68
CA LEU A 18 5.38 10.03 -0.20
C LEU A 18 6.62 9.19 -0.54
N TRP A 19 6.77 8.93 -1.83
CA TRP A 19 7.80 8.07 -2.40
C TRP A 19 8.75 8.87 -3.27
N TYR A 20 9.99 8.39 -3.37
CA TYR A 20 10.95 8.80 -4.37
C TYR A 20 11.73 7.57 -4.81
N ASP A 21 11.85 7.35 -6.12
CA ASP A 21 12.57 6.21 -6.70
C ASP A 21 12.24 4.85 -6.03
N GLY A 22 10.94 4.56 -5.87
CA GLY A 22 10.46 3.33 -5.22
C GLY A 22 10.66 3.25 -3.71
N SER A 23 11.38 4.19 -3.10
CA SER A 23 11.65 4.25 -1.66
C SER A 23 10.64 5.11 -0.91
N LEU A 24 10.10 4.60 0.20
CA LEU A 24 9.20 5.36 1.07
C LEU A 24 10.01 6.40 1.86
N ILE A 25 9.76 7.67 1.59
CA ILE A 25 10.39 8.77 2.31
C ILE A 25 9.67 8.96 3.64
N CYS A 26 8.38 9.28 3.59
CA CYS A 26 7.55 9.49 4.77
C CYS A 26 6.05 9.30 4.46
N HIS A 27 5.22 9.36 5.49
CA HIS A 27 3.78 9.48 5.34
C HIS A 27 3.35 10.95 5.38
N THR A 28 2.14 11.21 4.89
CA THR A 28 1.53 12.55 4.97
C THR A 28 0.14 12.51 5.60
N ILE A 29 -0.26 13.64 6.17
CA ILE A 29 -1.59 13.92 6.68
C ILE A 29 -2.08 15.25 6.13
N GLU A 30 -3.36 15.31 5.78
CA GLU A 30 -3.99 16.50 5.20
C GLU A 30 -5.47 16.58 5.61
N LEU A 31 -6.08 17.74 5.37
CA LEU A 31 -7.53 17.92 5.49
C LEU A 31 -8.29 17.00 4.52
N PRO A 32 -9.58 16.71 4.76
CA PRO A 32 -10.41 15.99 3.80
C PRO A 32 -10.53 16.76 2.48
N TRP A 33 -10.83 16.06 1.39
CA TRP A 33 -11.17 16.70 0.13
C TRP A 33 -12.55 17.37 0.24
N LYS A 34 -12.61 18.68 -0.07
CA LYS A 34 -13.83 19.49 -0.09
C LYS A 34 -13.83 20.42 -1.30
N GLU A 35 -13.68 19.86 -2.49
CA GLU A 35 -13.71 20.61 -3.76
C GLU A 35 -12.71 21.78 -3.80
N ASN A 36 -11.47 21.52 -3.34
CA ASN A 36 -10.38 22.53 -3.29
C ASN A 36 -10.73 23.82 -2.51
N GLN A 37 -11.70 23.78 -1.59
CA GLN A 37 -12.07 24.94 -0.79
C GLN A 37 -10.91 25.41 0.10
N ARG A 38 -10.70 26.73 0.14
CA ARG A 38 -9.60 27.34 0.89
C ARG A 38 -9.69 27.00 2.38
N ASN A 39 -8.55 26.68 2.99
CA ASN A 39 -8.36 26.46 4.42
C ASN A 39 -9.10 25.26 5.04
N ILE A 40 -9.94 24.56 4.27
CA ILE A 40 -10.72 23.41 4.76
C ILE A 40 -10.56 22.14 3.91
N SER A 41 -9.87 22.23 2.77
CA SER A 41 -9.62 21.13 1.83
C SER A 41 -8.13 20.85 1.65
N CYS A 42 -7.77 19.59 1.40
CA CYS A 42 -6.53 19.29 0.69
C CYS A 42 -6.59 19.80 -0.77
N ILE A 43 -5.43 19.99 -1.40
CA ILE A 43 -5.32 20.49 -2.78
C ILE A 43 -5.62 19.38 -3.81
N PRO A 44 -5.98 19.71 -5.07
CA PRO A 44 -6.28 18.69 -6.08
C PRO A 44 -5.09 17.77 -6.39
N GLU A 45 -5.40 16.59 -6.93
CA GLU A 45 -4.41 15.74 -7.58
C GLU A 45 -3.80 16.47 -8.78
N GLY A 46 -2.55 16.14 -9.12
CA GLY A 46 -1.82 16.84 -10.16
C GLY A 46 -0.31 16.82 -9.94
N ARG A 47 0.40 17.50 -10.83
CA ARG A 47 1.86 17.61 -10.80
C ARG A 47 2.25 19.05 -10.50
N TYR A 48 2.97 19.24 -9.40
CA TYR A 48 3.33 20.57 -8.89
C TYR A 48 4.84 20.72 -8.83
N LEU A 49 5.35 21.88 -9.24
CA LEU A 49 6.75 22.22 -9.04
C LEU A 49 7.00 22.39 -7.53
N LEU A 50 8.06 21.75 -7.03
CA LEU A 50 8.42 21.72 -5.62
C LEU A 50 9.68 22.56 -5.41
N GLU A 51 9.56 23.63 -4.64
CA GLU A 51 10.65 24.55 -4.36
C GLU A 51 10.99 24.53 -2.86
N LYS A 52 12.28 24.55 -2.53
CA LYS A 52 12.72 24.78 -1.15
C LYS A 52 12.46 26.23 -0.78
N ARG A 53 11.79 26.45 0.35
CA ARG A 53 11.62 27.78 0.94
C ARG A 53 12.30 27.81 2.30
N ILE A 54 13.32 28.66 2.43
CA ILE A 54 13.99 28.93 3.70
C ILE A 54 13.39 30.21 4.27
N THR A 55 12.93 30.16 5.52
CA THR A 55 12.56 31.38 6.26
C THR A 55 13.24 31.35 7.62
N HIS A 56 13.73 32.51 8.07
CA HIS A 56 14.46 32.65 9.33
C HIS A 56 13.62 32.25 10.56
N GLU A 57 12.29 32.34 10.47
CA GLU A 57 11.38 32.20 11.62
C GLU A 57 10.68 30.83 11.72
N ARG A 58 10.49 30.10 10.60
CA ARG A 58 9.62 28.91 10.57
C ARG A 58 10.32 27.61 10.19
N GLY A 59 11.62 27.64 9.88
CA GLY A 59 12.40 26.44 9.53
C GLY A 59 12.33 26.06 8.05
N PHE A 60 12.76 24.82 7.73
CA PHE A 60 12.88 24.29 6.37
C PHE A 60 11.57 23.68 5.88
N HIS A 61 10.93 24.31 4.91
CA HIS A 61 9.65 23.86 4.33
C HIS A 61 9.82 23.69 2.82
N LEU A 62 9.03 22.80 2.22
CA LEU A 62 8.89 22.71 0.77
C LEU A 62 7.60 23.42 0.35
N MET A 63 7.61 24.06 -0.80
CA MET A 63 6.47 24.82 -1.34
C MET A 63 6.05 24.27 -2.70
N LEU A 64 4.75 24.05 -2.86
CA LEU A 64 4.17 23.67 -4.14
C LEU A 64 3.79 24.94 -4.92
N LYS A 65 4.24 25.02 -6.17
CA LYS A 65 3.96 26.13 -7.08
C LYS A 65 2.83 25.77 -8.05
N ASN A 66 2.14 26.82 -8.51
CA ASN A 66 1.08 26.74 -9.53
C ASN A 66 -0.08 25.81 -9.12
N VAL A 67 -0.44 25.80 -7.83
CA VAL A 67 -1.63 25.07 -7.37
C VAL A 67 -2.90 25.81 -7.85
N PRO A 68 -3.82 25.16 -8.59
CA PRO A 68 -5.02 25.83 -9.09
C PRO A 68 -5.85 26.48 -7.97
N GLY A 69 -6.10 27.78 -8.09
CA GLY A 69 -6.93 28.56 -7.15
C GLY A 69 -6.36 28.74 -5.73
N ARG A 70 -5.14 28.25 -5.47
CA ARG A 70 -4.50 28.24 -4.15
C ARG A 70 -3.07 28.74 -4.24
N SER A 71 -2.62 29.39 -3.17
CA SER A 71 -1.26 29.88 -3.00
C SER A 71 -0.75 29.45 -1.63
N TRP A 72 0.56 29.55 -1.41
CA TRP A 72 1.19 29.26 -0.11
C TRP A 72 0.91 27.84 0.41
N ILE A 73 0.87 26.86 -0.50
CA ILE A 73 0.73 25.46 -0.15
C ILE A 73 2.10 24.91 0.19
N LEU A 74 2.26 24.48 1.44
CA LEU A 74 3.52 24.02 1.98
C LEU A 74 3.45 22.54 2.36
N ILE A 75 4.60 21.88 2.32
CA ILE A 75 4.86 20.66 3.08
C ILE A 75 5.63 21.07 4.33
N HIS A 76 5.06 20.77 5.50
CA HIS A 76 5.67 21.13 6.79
C HIS A 76 5.36 20.10 7.87
N PRO A 77 6.08 20.14 9.01
CA PRO A 77 5.73 19.31 10.16
C PRO A 77 4.33 19.63 10.68
N ALA A 78 3.49 18.61 10.85
CA ALA A 78 2.20 18.65 11.56
C ALA A 78 1.85 17.24 12.03
N ASN A 79 1.17 17.08 13.17
CA ASN A 79 0.76 15.77 13.70
C ASN A 79 -0.77 15.59 13.74
N ASP A 80 -1.56 16.66 13.69
CA ASP A 80 -3.02 16.67 13.60
C ASP A 80 -3.49 17.66 12.53
N ALA A 81 -3.94 17.14 11.38
CA ALA A 81 -4.30 17.93 10.21
C ALA A 81 -5.39 18.97 10.51
N MET A 82 -6.38 18.61 11.33
CA MET A 82 -7.52 19.48 11.62
C MET A 82 -7.15 20.66 12.52
N LYS A 83 -6.05 20.55 13.28
CA LYS A 83 -5.59 21.58 14.21
C LYS A 83 -4.48 22.44 13.62
N GLU A 84 -3.63 21.85 12.80
CA GLU A 84 -2.36 22.44 12.39
C GLU A 84 -2.31 22.83 10.90
N LEU A 85 -3.26 22.35 10.06
CA LEU A 85 -3.24 22.59 8.62
C LEU A 85 -4.43 23.44 8.15
N GLN A 86 -4.18 24.29 7.17
CA GLN A 86 -5.17 25.09 6.44
C GLN A 86 -5.11 24.78 4.94
N GLY A 87 -5.01 23.50 4.62
CA GLY A 87 -4.85 22.98 3.25
C GLY A 87 -3.41 22.75 2.80
N CYS A 88 -2.45 22.86 3.71
CA CYS A 88 -1.07 22.39 3.54
C CYS A 88 -0.99 20.86 3.67
N ILE A 89 0.21 20.31 3.43
CA ILE A 89 0.54 18.90 3.56
C ILE A 89 1.42 18.70 4.81
N GLY A 90 0.96 17.88 5.75
CA GLY A 90 1.73 17.55 6.96
C GLY A 90 2.59 16.30 6.74
N SER A 91 3.91 16.36 6.96
CA SER A 91 4.79 15.18 6.89
C SER A 91 4.89 14.47 8.24
N VAL A 92 4.78 13.13 8.28
CA VAL A 92 4.86 12.29 9.50
C VAL A 92 5.59 10.97 9.23
N MET A 93 6.28 10.40 10.23
CA MET A 93 6.98 9.12 10.05
C MET A 93 6.03 7.93 10.19
N LYS A 94 4.98 8.08 11.01
CA LYS A 94 4.00 7.03 11.27
C LYS A 94 2.61 7.65 11.38
N LEU A 95 1.64 7.02 10.73
CA LEU A 95 0.22 7.37 10.86
C LEU A 95 -0.32 6.86 12.20
N SER A 96 -1.07 7.70 12.90
CA SER A 96 -1.76 7.35 14.15
C SER A 96 -3.29 7.36 13.99
N GLY A 97 -3.80 7.89 12.88
CA GLY A 97 -5.21 7.90 12.54
C GLY A 97 -5.48 8.62 11.22
N THR A 98 -6.74 8.81 10.87
CA THR A 98 -7.14 9.64 9.72
C THR A 98 -6.75 11.10 9.98
N GLY A 99 -5.96 11.70 9.11
CA GLY A 99 -5.44 13.05 9.26
C GLY A 99 -4.51 13.22 10.47
N LYS A 100 -3.98 12.14 11.04
CA LYS A 100 -3.14 12.18 12.25
C LYS A 100 -1.91 11.28 12.14
N GLY A 101 -0.79 11.77 12.67
CA GLY A 101 0.46 11.03 12.69
C GLY A 101 1.40 11.51 13.79
N ILE A 102 2.59 10.92 13.83
CA ILE A 102 3.63 11.21 14.83
C ILE A 102 5.00 11.38 14.18
N HIS A 103 5.92 12.02 14.92
CA HIS A 103 7.30 12.31 14.52
C HIS A 103 7.41 13.20 13.27
N SER A 104 6.55 14.21 13.16
CA SER A 104 6.50 15.10 12.00
C SER A 104 7.81 15.81 11.65
N ARG A 105 8.56 16.26 12.67
CA ARG A 105 9.88 16.90 12.47
C ARG A 105 10.91 15.97 11.86
N LYS A 106 10.95 14.70 12.30
CA LYS A 106 11.85 13.68 11.74
C LYS A 106 11.49 13.37 10.29
N ALA A 107 10.20 13.31 9.97
CA ALA A 107 9.73 13.12 8.60
C ALA A 107 10.10 14.28 7.67
N MET A 108 9.99 15.51 8.17
CA MET A 108 10.38 16.70 7.40
C MET A 108 11.88 16.70 7.13
N HIS A 109 12.72 16.38 8.12
CA HIS A 109 14.16 16.28 7.93
C HIS A 109 14.52 15.29 6.83
N LYS A 110 14.01 14.06 6.93
CA LYS A 110 14.24 13.01 5.93
C LYS A 110 13.77 13.41 4.53
N LEU A 111 12.65 14.14 4.44
CA LEU A 111 12.13 14.64 3.16
C LEU A 111 13.03 15.73 2.56
N LEU A 112 13.57 16.62 3.38
CA LEU A 112 14.47 17.68 2.93
C LEU A 112 15.80 17.13 2.45
N GLU A 113 16.39 16.18 3.19
CA GLU A 113 17.62 15.49 2.78
C GLU A 113 17.44 14.84 1.41
N ALA A 114 16.36 14.07 1.23
CA ALA A 114 16.02 13.48 -0.06
C ALA A 114 15.81 14.56 -1.14
N PHE A 115 15.08 15.63 -0.84
CA PHE A 115 14.87 16.72 -1.81
C PHE A 115 16.17 17.40 -2.24
N GLU A 116 17.09 17.66 -1.31
CA GLU A 116 18.37 18.31 -1.59
C GLU A 116 19.28 17.44 -2.45
N GLU A 117 19.30 16.12 -2.23
CA GLU A 117 20.02 15.18 -3.10
C GLU A 117 19.49 15.25 -4.53
N VAL A 118 18.17 15.19 -4.69
CA VAL A 118 17.53 15.26 -6.01
C VAL A 118 17.76 16.60 -6.70
N GLN A 119 17.72 17.69 -5.93
CA GLN A 119 17.90 19.05 -6.46
C GLN A 119 19.34 19.31 -6.93
N LYS A 120 20.36 18.67 -6.34
CA LYS A 120 21.75 18.81 -6.82
C LYS A 120 21.94 18.31 -8.25
N GLU A 121 21.17 17.29 -8.62
CA GLU A 121 21.23 16.66 -9.95
C GLU A 121 20.22 17.22 -10.94
N ASN A 122 19.22 17.98 -10.48
CA ASN A 122 18.09 18.41 -11.28
C ASN A 122 17.75 19.88 -11.05
N GLU A 123 17.61 20.65 -12.12
CA GLU A 123 17.16 22.05 -12.05
C GLU A 123 15.73 22.19 -11.51
N LEU A 124 14.83 21.28 -11.90
CA LEU A 124 13.41 21.29 -11.51
C LEU A 124 12.99 19.96 -10.88
N VAL A 125 12.41 20.05 -9.69
CA VAL A 125 11.91 18.91 -8.91
C VAL A 125 10.39 19.03 -8.80
N TYR A 126 9.68 17.93 -9.07
CA TYR A 126 8.22 17.93 -9.05
C TYR A 126 7.67 16.97 -8.00
N LEU A 127 6.48 17.28 -7.49
CA LEU A 127 5.63 16.37 -6.72
C LEU A 127 4.39 16.01 -7.54
N THR A 128 4.26 14.73 -7.86
CA THR A 128 3.06 14.17 -8.47
C THR A 128 2.16 13.59 -7.38
N ILE A 129 0.95 14.13 -7.27
CA ILE A 129 -0.07 13.73 -6.30
C ILE A 129 -1.16 12.94 -7.02
N LYS A 130 -1.45 11.74 -6.52
CA LYS A 130 -2.51 10.87 -7.06
C LYS A 130 -3.23 10.06 -6.00
N LYS A 131 -4.46 9.65 -6.27
CA LYS A 131 -5.14 8.66 -5.44
C LYS A 131 -4.37 7.34 -5.43
N GLN A 132 -4.25 6.72 -4.26
CA GLN A 132 -3.76 5.35 -4.12
C GLN A 132 -4.70 4.44 -4.91
N SER A 133 -4.22 3.88 -6.02
CA SER A 133 -4.91 2.81 -6.74
C SER A 133 -4.93 1.55 -5.88
N ASN A 134 -6.02 0.80 -5.87
CA ASN A 134 -6.17 -0.51 -5.22
C ASN A 134 -5.31 -1.62 -5.87
N MET A 135 -4.07 -1.31 -6.26
CA MET A 135 -3.07 -2.29 -6.67
C MET A 135 -2.58 -3.04 -5.44
N ASN A 136 -3.36 -4.00 -4.98
CA ASN A 136 -2.94 -5.07 -4.07
C ASN A 136 -3.90 -6.28 -4.15
N ILE A 137 -5.18 -6.08 -4.53
CA ILE A 137 -6.13 -7.19 -4.67
C ILE A 137 -5.98 -7.89 -6.03
N ILE A 138 -5.93 -7.12 -7.12
CA ILE A 138 -5.87 -7.69 -8.48
C ILE A 138 -4.55 -8.42 -8.72
N LYS A 139 -3.43 -7.87 -8.24
CA LYS A 139 -2.12 -8.55 -8.28
C LYS A 139 -2.11 -9.83 -7.45
N ARG A 140 -2.78 -9.86 -6.28
CA ARG A 140 -2.97 -11.09 -5.50
C ARG A 140 -3.84 -12.12 -6.20
N ALA A 141 -4.91 -11.70 -6.87
CA ALA A 141 -5.77 -12.61 -7.63
C ALA A 141 -5.03 -13.25 -8.83
N GLN A 142 -3.98 -12.60 -9.33
CA GLN A 142 -3.16 -13.06 -10.43
C GLN A 142 -1.90 -13.82 -9.98
N GLN A 143 -1.64 -13.93 -8.67
CA GLN A 143 -0.50 -14.71 -8.18
C GLN A 143 -0.76 -16.21 -8.38
N PRO A 144 0.26 -16.98 -8.77
CA PRO A 144 0.09 -18.40 -9.01
C PRO A 144 -0.34 -19.10 -7.72
N THR A 145 -1.33 -19.98 -7.83
CA THR A 145 -1.78 -20.80 -6.70
C THR A 145 -0.60 -21.66 -6.18
N PRO A 146 -0.38 -21.76 -4.86
CA PRO A 146 0.73 -22.50 -4.29
C PRO A 146 0.72 -23.98 -4.70
N LYS A 147 1.89 -24.62 -4.74
CA LYS A 147 2.04 -26.02 -5.15
C LYS A 147 1.20 -26.99 -4.31
N PHE A 148 1.05 -26.74 -3.01
CA PHE A 148 0.21 -27.54 -2.11
C PHE A 148 -1.27 -27.50 -2.54
N PHE A 149 -1.81 -26.31 -2.78
CA PHE A 149 -3.21 -26.13 -3.18
C PHE A 149 -3.50 -26.68 -4.58
N LYS A 150 -2.53 -26.62 -5.50
CA LYS A 150 -2.66 -27.33 -6.80
C LYS A 150 -2.87 -28.83 -6.62
N LYS A 151 -2.15 -29.46 -5.68
CA LYS A 151 -2.33 -30.89 -5.34
C LYS A 151 -3.69 -31.13 -4.68
N LEU A 152 -4.10 -30.25 -3.77
CA LEU A 152 -5.37 -30.35 -3.05
C LEU A 152 -6.59 -30.25 -3.98
N ARG A 153 -6.56 -29.29 -4.92
CA ARG A 153 -7.57 -29.16 -5.99
C ARG A 153 -7.66 -30.43 -6.84
N THR A 154 -6.52 -31.00 -7.22
CA THR A 154 -6.48 -32.23 -8.04
C THR A 154 -7.10 -33.41 -7.29
N ALA A 155 -6.77 -33.58 -6.00
CA ALA A 155 -7.38 -34.59 -5.16
C ALA A 155 -8.90 -34.40 -5.03
N GLY A 156 -9.36 -33.15 -4.83
CA GLY A 156 -10.78 -32.81 -4.80
C GLY A 156 -11.50 -33.18 -6.11
N LEU A 157 -10.93 -32.87 -7.26
CA LEU A 157 -11.54 -33.21 -8.56
C LEU A 157 -11.64 -34.73 -8.78
N ILE A 158 -10.63 -35.50 -8.37
CA ILE A 158 -10.66 -36.97 -8.48
C ILE A 158 -11.76 -37.54 -7.58
N LEU A 159 -11.86 -37.09 -6.34
CA LEU A 159 -12.89 -37.55 -5.40
C LEU A 159 -14.30 -37.19 -5.89
N ALA A 160 -14.49 -35.99 -6.43
CA ALA A 160 -15.76 -35.57 -7.00
C ALA A 160 -16.15 -36.43 -8.21
N ALA A 161 -15.20 -36.77 -9.09
CA ALA A 161 -15.46 -37.64 -10.23
C ALA A 161 -15.87 -39.06 -9.80
N ILE A 162 -15.19 -39.63 -8.79
CA ILE A 162 -15.54 -40.95 -8.24
C ILE A 162 -16.92 -40.92 -7.60
N GLY A 163 -17.19 -39.93 -6.75
CA GLY A 163 -18.50 -39.77 -6.11
C GLY A 163 -19.63 -39.57 -7.13
N GLY A 164 -19.41 -38.72 -8.13
CA GLY A 164 -20.36 -38.51 -9.22
C GLY A 164 -20.62 -39.77 -10.06
N ALA A 165 -19.60 -40.58 -10.32
CA ALA A 165 -19.75 -41.85 -11.03
C ALA A 165 -20.59 -42.86 -10.24
N ILE A 166 -20.39 -42.95 -8.91
CA ILE A 166 -21.19 -43.83 -8.04
C ILE A 166 -22.66 -43.37 -8.02
N LEU A 167 -22.90 -42.05 -7.92
CA LEU A 167 -24.24 -41.48 -7.86
C LEU A 167 -25.00 -41.57 -9.20
N SER A 168 -24.29 -41.55 -10.33
CA SER A 168 -24.89 -41.62 -11.68
C SER A 168 -24.98 -43.04 -12.24
N ALA A 169 -24.50 -44.05 -11.50
CA ALA A 169 -24.55 -45.44 -11.94
C ALA A 169 -26.01 -45.90 -12.13
N PRO A 170 -26.36 -46.54 -13.26
CA PRO A 170 -27.73 -46.97 -13.55
C PRO A 170 -28.15 -48.24 -12.76
N ILE A 171 -27.40 -48.59 -11.71
CA ILE A 171 -27.62 -49.77 -10.87
C ILE A 171 -28.01 -49.35 -9.45
N SER A 172 -28.92 -50.09 -8.83
CA SER A 172 -29.34 -49.81 -7.45
C SER A 172 -28.28 -50.26 -6.45
N LEU A 173 -27.50 -49.30 -5.94
CA LEU A 173 -26.51 -49.53 -4.89
C LEU A 173 -27.14 -49.44 -3.49
N PRO A 174 -26.59 -50.12 -2.47
CA PRO A 174 -27.06 -50.00 -1.09
C PRO A 174 -27.04 -48.55 -0.60
N ALA A 175 -28.04 -48.16 0.21
CA ALA A 175 -28.21 -46.79 0.69
C ALA A 175 -26.98 -46.22 1.42
N GLY A 176 -26.23 -47.07 2.14
CA GLY A 176 -24.99 -46.66 2.80
C GLY A 176 -23.90 -46.21 1.82
N VAL A 177 -23.83 -46.84 0.64
CA VAL A 177 -22.86 -46.51 -0.42
C VAL A 177 -23.22 -45.18 -1.09
N ILE A 178 -24.50 -44.97 -1.41
CA ILE A 178 -25.01 -43.72 -2.00
C ILE A 178 -24.79 -42.55 -1.03
N THR A 179 -25.08 -42.75 0.25
CA THR A 179 -24.90 -41.72 1.29
C THR A 179 -23.43 -41.33 1.44
N ALA A 180 -22.53 -42.30 1.48
CA ALA A 180 -21.09 -42.04 1.53
C ALA A 180 -20.59 -41.27 0.29
N ALA A 181 -21.04 -41.67 -0.91
CA ALA A 181 -20.70 -41.00 -2.16
C ALA A 181 -21.21 -39.54 -2.20
N GLY A 182 -22.41 -39.28 -1.66
CA GLY A 182 -22.96 -37.94 -1.52
C GLY A 182 -22.07 -37.02 -0.68
N TYR A 183 -21.68 -37.46 0.53
CA TYR A 183 -20.79 -36.68 1.41
C TYR A 183 -19.41 -36.43 0.79
N LEU A 184 -18.83 -37.44 0.15
CA LEU A 184 -17.54 -37.30 -0.53
C LEU A 184 -17.61 -36.26 -1.65
N THR A 185 -18.69 -36.26 -2.43
CA THR A 185 -18.89 -35.31 -3.54
C THR A 185 -19.03 -33.88 -3.03
N VAL A 186 -19.84 -33.66 -1.98
CA VAL A 186 -20.01 -32.33 -1.37
C VAL A 186 -18.68 -31.84 -0.78
N GLY A 187 -18.00 -32.66 0.01
CA GLY A 187 -16.69 -32.32 0.59
C GLY A 187 -15.65 -31.97 -0.48
N ALA A 188 -15.59 -32.77 -1.55
CA ALA A 188 -14.69 -32.55 -2.67
C ALA A 188 -14.96 -31.23 -3.42
N SER A 189 -16.24 -30.85 -3.59
CA SER A 189 -16.61 -29.57 -4.22
C SER A 189 -16.18 -28.36 -3.40
N VAL A 190 -16.39 -28.40 -2.08
CA VAL A 190 -16.00 -27.31 -1.17
C VAL A 190 -14.48 -27.18 -1.16
N LEU A 191 -13.78 -28.31 -1.05
CA LEU A 191 -12.31 -28.36 -1.08
C LEU A 191 -11.74 -27.75 -2.37
N SER A 192 -12.31 -28.11 -3.52
CA SER A 192 -11.88 -27.62 -4.83
C SER A 192 -12.13 -26.12 -5.00
N ALA A 193 -13.26 -25.60 -4.51
CA ALA A 193 -13.59 -24.18 -4.55
C ALA A 193 -12.65 -23.36 -3.66
N VAL A 194 -12.44 -23.78 -2.41
CA VAL A 194 -11.56 -23.08 -1.46
C VAL A 194 -10.11 -23.09 -1.97
N SER A 195 -9.65 -24.21 -2.52
CA SER A 195 -8.29 -24.35 -3.02
C SER A 195 -7.95 -23.45 -4.23
N GLN A 196 -8.94 -22.82 -4.87
CA GLN A 196 -8.74 -21.87 -5.97
C GLN A 196 -8.55 -20.43 -5.49
N VAL A 197 -8.95 -20.13 -4.25
CA VAL A 197 -8.96 -18.75 -3.70
C VAL A 197 -7.73 -18.47 -2.82
N THR A 198 -6.93 -19.50 -2.52
CA THR A 198 -5.72 -19.38 -1.71
C THR A 198 -4.51 -18.86 -2.50
N VAL A 199 -3.75 -17.94 -1.91
CA VAL A 199 -2.57 -17.28 -2.51
C VAL A 199 -1.30 -17.63 -1.72
N GLU A 200 -0.14 -17.75 -2.39
CA GLU A 200 1.16 -18.01 -1.76
C GLU A 200 1.64 -16.77 -0.99
N GLN A 201 2.03 -16.94 0.27
CA GLN A 201 2.83 -15.93 0.98
C GLN A 201 4.29 -16.21 0.62
N GLU A 202 4.98 -15.25 0.01
CA GLU A 202 6.43 -15.31 -0.11
C GLU A 202 7.02 -15.25 1.31
N GLU A 203 7.53 -16.37 1.82
CA GLU A 203 8.43 -16.38 2.97
C GLU A 203 9.77 -15.82 2.48
N THR A 204 10.10 -14.60 2.92
CA THR A 204 11.47 -14.08 2.80
C THR A 204 12.42 -15.04 3.51
N PRO A 205 13.49 -15.53 2.85
CA PRO A 205 14.46 -16.40 3.50
C PRO A 205 15.10 -15.69 4.70
N PRO A 206 15.42 -16.39 5.79
CA PRO A 206 16.22 -15.83 6.87
C PRO A 206 17.54 -15.30 6.30
N GLN A 207 17.88 -14.06 6.66
CA GLN A 207 19.18 -13.49 6.29
C GLN A 207 20.28 -14.33 6.96
N GLU A 208 21.12 -14.97 6.14
CA GLU A 208 22.38 -15.55 6.63
C GLU A 208 23.23 -14.41 7.20
N GLU A 209 23.46 -14.45 8.51
CA GLU A 209 24.49 -13.66 9.17
C GLU A 209 25.85 -14.04 8.55
N MET A 210 26.36 -13.18 7.66
CA MET A 210 27.75 -13.22 7.25
C MET A 210 28.64 -12.87 8.44
N ASN A 211 29.17 -13.91 9.09
CA ASN A 211 30.27 -13.82 10.04
C ASN A 211 31.47 -13.12 9.38
N HIS A 212 31.73 -11.89 9.80
CA HIS A 212 32.98 -11.20 9.51
C HIS A 212 34.02 -11.64 10.54
N ASN A 213 34.84 -12.61 10.18
CA ASN A 213 36.05 -12.95 10.93
C ASN A 213 37.27 -12.67 10.05
N SER A 214 37.64 -11.40 9.96
CA SER A 214 38.91 -10.98 9.38
C SER A 214 39.97 -10.96 10.49
N HIS A 215 40.90 -11.91 10.38
CA HIS A 215 42.22 -11.90 11.00
C HIS A 215 42.85 -10.50 11.01
N ALA A 216 43.29 -10.07 12.18
CA ALA A 216 44.36 -9.10 12.32
C ALA A 216 45.39 -9.68 13.29
N SER A 217 46.53 -10.08 12.74
CA SER A 217 47.79 -10.22 13.46
C SER A 217 48.89 -9.83 12.49
N PRO A 218 49.80 -8.92 12.86
CA PRO A 218 51.16 -8.97 12.35
C PRO A 218 51.96 -10.09 13.04
#